data_AF-A0A699WTC0-F1
#
_entry.id   AF-A0A699WTC0-F1
#
_cell.length_a   1.000
_cell.length_b   1.000
_cell.length_c   1.000
_cell.angle_alpha   90.00
_cell.angle_beta   90.00
_cell.angle_gamma   90.00
#
_symmetry.space_group_name_H-M   'P 1'
#
loop_
_entity.id
_entity.type
_entity.pdbx_description
1 polymer ?
#
loop_
_entity_poly.entity_id
_entity_poly.type
_entity_poly.pdbx_seq_one_letter_code
_entity_poly.pdbx_strand_id
1 'polypeptide(L)'
;MGNPTPTMTAPSNIGAIEKVVAPLPVVLTEFTAVRAGRAALLSWRTASEQNNAYFTVEGSTDGVVFKRLGMVAGHGTSILAHTYQYSDTTLIGTATGTAYYRLQQVDANGKVTYSPLRVL
;
A
#
# COMPACT_ATOMS: atom_id res chain seq x y z
N MET A 1 18.43 55.00 36.21
CA MET A 1 17.25 54.13 36.06
C MET A 1 16.54 54.52 34.77
N GLY A 2 16.66 53.70 33.73
CA GLY A 2 16.02 53.91 32.45
C GLY A 2 15.97 52.57 31.74
N ASN A 3 14.90 51.81 32.00
CA ASN A 3 14.64 50.52 31.39
C ASN A 3 14.09 50.76 29.98
N PRO A 4 14.69 50.25 28.88
CA PRO A 4 14.02 50.29 27.59
C PRO A 4 12.83 49.32 27.60
N THR A 5 11.69 49.84 27.15
CA THR A 5 10.41 49.17 26.97
C THR A 5 10.56 47.91 26.10
N PRO A 6 9.96 46.75 26.45
CA PRO A 6 9.89 45.62 25.55
C PRO A 6 8.88 45.93 24.43
N THR A 7 9.34 45.97 23.19
CA THR A 7 8.46 46.02 22.02
C THR A 7 7.71 44.70 21.91
N MET A 8 6.43 44.69 22.27
CA MET A 8 5.50 43.62 21.89
C MET A 8 5.08 43.84 20.44
N THR A 9 5.58 43.02 19.53
CA THR A 9 4.92 42.77 18.24
C THR A 9 4.74 41.26 18.08
N ALA A 10 3.50 40.83 18.21
CA ALA A 10 2.99 39.52 17.77
C ALA A 10 1.79 39.79 16.85
N PRO A 11 1.34 38.83 16.03
CA PRO A 11 2.10 37.94 15.16
C PRO A 11 1.72 38.23 13.69
N SER A 12 2.67 38.14 12.75
CA SER A 12 2.30 38.06 11.33
C SER A 12 1.93 36.62 11.01
N ASN A 13 0.72 36.20 11.40
CA ASN A 13 0.11 34.98 10.90
C ASN A 13 -0.35 35.25 9.47
N ILE A 14 0.59 35.26 8.52
CA ILE A 14 0.27 35.21 7.10
C ILE A 14 -0.27 33.81 6.88
N GLY A 15 -1.58 33.71 6.70
CA GLY A 15 -2.24 32.49 6.26
C GLY A 15 -1.67 32.07 4.92
N ALA A 16 -0.57 31.31 4.96
CA ALA A 16 -0.28 30.37 3.92
C ALA A 16 -1.49 29.42 3.93
N ILE A 17 -2.38 29.62 2.98
CA ILE A 17 -3.17 28.52 2.45
C ILE A 17 -2.15 27.53 1.88
N GLU A 18 -1.51 26.77 2.76
CA GLU A 18 -0.82 25.56 2.38
C GLU A 18 -1.89 24.77 1.65
N LYS A 19 -1.78 24.73 0.32
CA LYS A 19 -2.52 23.76 -0.47
C LYS A 19 -2.11 22.44 0.15
N VAL A 20 -2.98 21.90 1.01
CA VAL A 20 -2.87 20.53 1.48
C VAL A 20 -3.07 19.71 0.23
N VAL A 21 -1.96 19.47 -0.48
CA VAL A 21 -1.91 18.50 -1.56
C VAL A 21 -2.13 17.21 -0.82
N ALA A 22 -3.39 16.77 -0.77
CA ALA A 22 -3.71 15.45 -0.30
C ALA A 22 -2.78 14.50 -1.08
N PRO A 23 -1.90 13.79 -0.37
CA PRO A 23 -0.86 13.03 -1.03
C PRO A 23 -1.58 11.97 -1.90
N LEU A 24 -1.28 11.95 -3.21
CA LEU A 24 -1.98 11.10 -4.19
C LEU A 24 -1.92 9.64 -3.71
N PRO A 25 -3.01 8.88 -3.66
CA PRO A 25 -2.97 7.51 -3.12
C PRO A 25 -2.05 6.59 -3.95
N VAL A 26 -1.73 5.42 -3.42
CA VAL A 26 -1.19 4.33 -4.25
C VAL A 26 -2.20 4.00 -5.35
N VAL A 27 -1.79 4.15 -6.60
CA VAL A 27 -2.63 3.86 -7.77
C VAL A 27 -2.28 2.48 -8.30
N LEU A 28 -3.00 1.46 -7.83
CA LEU A 28 -2.89 0.10 -8.33
C LEU A 28 -3.57 -0.01 -9.71
N THR A 29 -2.80 -0.34 -10.74
CA THR A 29 -3.31 -0.47 -12.12
C THR A 29 -3.60 -1.90 -12.50
N GLU A 30 -2.90 -2.85 -11.90
CA GLU A 30 -3.04 -4.27 -12.20
C GLU A 30 -2.77 -5.11 -10.96
N PHE A 31 -3.54 -6.19 -10.81
CA PHE A 31 -3.24 -7.29 -9.90
C PHE A 31 -3.76 -8.58 -10.54
N THR A 32 -2.91 -9.59 -10.67
CA THR A 32 -3.24 -10.88 -11.27
C THR A 32 -2.72 -12.01 -10.39
N ALA A 33 -3.39 -13.16 -10.48
CA ALA A 33 -2.95 -14.41 -9.89
C ALA A 33 -3.08 -15.50 -10.96
N VAL A 34 -1.98 -16.21 -11.24
CA VAL A 34 -1.93 -17.22 -12.30
C VAL A 34 -1.27 -18.48 -11.75
N ARG A 35 -1.88 -19.64 -12.01
CA ARG A 35 -1.32 -20.94 -11.60
C ARG A 35 -0.10 -21.26 -12.47
N ALA A 36 1.03 -21.52 -11.82
CA ALA A 36 2.29 -21.93 -12.42
C ALA A 36 2.76 -23.23 -11.76
N GLY A 37 2.23 -24.37 -12.25
CA GLY A 37 2.50 -25.68 -11.67
C GLY A 37 1.93 -25.82 -10.24
N ARG A 38 2.83 -26.02 -9.27
CA ARG A 38 2.50 -26.09 -7.81
C ARG A 38 2.60 -24.74 -7.11
N ALA A 39 2.73 -23.66 -7.87
CA ALA A 39 2.75 -22.29 -7.36
C ALA A 39 1.62 -21.46 -7.97
N ALA A 40 1.30 -20.37 -7.31
CA ALA A 40 0.48 -19.28 -7.81
C ALA A 40 1.40 -18.07 -7.93
N LEU A 41 1.51 -17.55 -9.14
CA LEU A 41 2.29 -16.36 -9.44
C LEU A 41 1.37 -15.16 -9.34
N LEU A 42 1.59 -14.34 -8.32
CA LEU A 42 0.89 -13.09 -8.13
C LEU A 42 1.75 -11.96 -8.66
N SER A 43 1.17 -11.13 -9.52
CA SER A 43 1.85 -9.98 -10.11
C SER A 43 0.98 -8.74 -9.99
N TRP A 44 1.57 -7.60 -9.65
CA TRP A 44 0.85 -6.33 -9.61
C TRP A 44 1.70 -5.16 -10.04
N ARG A 45 1.00 -4.08 -10.41
CA ARG A 45 1.62 -2.83 -10.85
C ARG A 45 0.97 -1.64 -10.20
N THR A 46 1.81 -0.69 -9.80
CA THR A 46 1.40 0.65 -9.38
C THR A 46 1.77 1.63 -10.48
N ALA A 47 0.93 2.64 -10.72
CA ALA A 47 1.29 3.80 -11.53
C ALA A 47 2.06 4.84 -10.70
N SER A 48 1.69 4.97 -9.42
CA SER A 48 2.35 5.83 -8.44
C SER A 48 2.11 5.28 -7.03
N GLU A 49 2.99 5.67 -6.12
CA GLU A 49 2.96 5.31 -4.72
C GLU A 49 3.20 6.54 -3.86
N GLN A 50 2.63 6.54 -2.66
CA GLN A 50 2.74 7.66 -1.76
C GLN A 50 2.70 7.14 -0.35
N ASN A 51 3.80 7.37 0.37
CA ASN A 51 4.02 6.83 1.71
C ASN A 51 3.80 5.30 1.79
N ASN A 52 3.90 4.57 0.70
CA ASN A 52 3.66 3.14 0.69
C ASN A 52 4.80 2.41 1.39
N ALA A 53 4.52 1.81 2.55
CA ALA A 53 5.52 1.04 3.29
C ALA A 53 5.70 -0.34 2.66
N TYR A 54 4.59 -1.06 2.42
CA TYR A 54 4.63 -2.40 1.85
C TYR A 54 3.25 -2.87 1.39
N PHE A 55 3.28 -3.96 0.62
CA PHE A 55 2.11 -4.79 0.33
C PHE A 55 2.20 -6.10 1.10
N THR A 56 1.14 -6.45 1.82
CA THR A 56 0.93 -7.81 2.30
C THR A 56 0.15 -8.57 1.24
N VAL A 57 0.69 -9.72 0.82
CA VAL A 57 -0.03 -10.67 -0.01
C VAL A 57 -0.86 -11.57 0.90
N GLU A 58 -2.17 -11.53 0.72
CA GLU A 58 -3.11 -12.34 1.48
C GLU A 58 -3.79 -13.38 0.61
N GLY A 59 -4.01 -14.56 1.17
CA GLY A 59 -4.65 -15.69 0.51
C GLY A 59 -5.76 -16.32 1.35
N SER A 60 -6.74 -16.91 0.69
CA SER A 60 -7.89 -17.56 1.30
C SER A 60 -8.37 -18.74 0.46
N THR A 61 -8.90 -19.79 1.11
CA THR A 61 -9.55 -20.93 0.45
C THR A 61 -11.07 -20.83 0.43
N ASP A 62 -11.65 -19.85 1.13
CA ASP A 62 -13.10 -19.66 1.27
C ASP A 62 -13.58 -18.27 0.81
N GLY A 63 -12.64 -17.37 0.48
CA GLY A 63 -12.93 -15.99 0.10
C GLY A 63 -13.37 -15.10 1.26
N VAL A 64 -13.35 -15.60 2.50
CA VAL A 64 -13.84 -14.92 3.71
C VAL A 64 -12.70 -14.70 4.70
N VAL A 65 -11.97 -15.77 5.05
CA VAL A 65 -10.86 -15.72 6.00
C VAL A 65 -9.56 -15.64 5.22
N PHE A 66 -8.91 -14.47 5.30
CA PHE A 66 -7.63 -14.21 4.65
C PHE A 66 -6.47 -14.38 5.62
N LYS A 67 -5.40 -15.02 5.14
CA LYS A 67 -4.15 -15.21 5.87
C LYS A 67 -3.03 -14.50 5.12
N ARG A 68 -2.11 -13.89 5.85
CA ARG A 68 -0.87 -13.37 5.28
C ARG A 68 -0.02 -14.51 4.74
N LEU A 69 0.31 -14.44 3.46
CA LEU A 69 1.27 -15.34 2.80
C LEU A 69 2.67 -14.73 2.79
N GLY A 70 2.75 -13.43 2.52
CA GLY A 70 4.04 -12.73 2.46
C GLY A 70 3.90 -11.22 2.46
N MET A 71 5.04 -10.55 2.44
CA MET A 71 5.15 -9.10 2.42
C MET A 71 6.20 -8.70 1.40
N VAL A 72 5.89 -7.66 0.61
CA VAL A 72 6.80 -7.09 -0.38
C VAL A 72 6.92 -5.60 -0.09
N ALA A 73 8.16 -5.12 0.08
CA ALA A 73 8.43 -3.72 0.38
C ALA A 73 7.88 -2.82 -0.74
N GLY A 74 7.26 -1.72 -0.35
CA GLY A 74 6.85 -0.64 -1.26
C GLY A 74 8.02 0.27 -1.59
N HIS A 75 7.81 1.18 -2.52
CA HIS A 75 8.80 2.18 -2.92
C HIS A 75 8.60 3.53 -2.19
N GLY A 76 7.83 3.58 -1.11
CA GLY A 76 7.56 4.80 -0.37
C GLY A 76 6.71 5.77 -1.18
N THR A 77 7.30 6.91 -1.54
CA THR A 77 6.68 7.90 -2.41
C THR A 77 7.38 7.90 -3.77
N SER A 78 6.63 7.55 -4.81
CA SER A 78 7.12 7.42 -6.18
C SER A 78 6.04 7.86 -7.16
N ILE A 79 6.41 8.73 -8.11
CA ILE A 79 5.57 9.05 -9.27
C ILE A 79 5.81 8.11 -10.46
N LEU A 80 6.77 7.19 -10.33
CA LEU A 80 7.09 6.18 -11.33
C LEU A 80 6.30 4.90 -11.08
N ALA A 81 5.99 4.21 -12.17
CA ALA A 81 5.34 2.92 -12.12
C ALA A 81 6.29 1.83 -11.60
N HIS A 82 5.79 0.95 -10.73
CA HIS A 82 6.53 -0.19 -10.20
C HIS A 82 5.80 -1.49 -10.50
N THR A 83 6.56 -2.55 -10.75
CA THR A 83 6.04 -3.91 -10.94
C THR A 83 6.57 -4.80 -9.83
N TYR A 84 5.68 -5.62 -9.30
CA TYR A 84 5.95 -6.51 -8.18
C TYR A 84 5.50 -7.92 -8.50
N GLN A 85 6.09 -8.87 -7.77
CA GLN A 85 5.78 -10.28 -7.90
C GLN A 85 5.90 -11.01 -6.57
N TYR A 86 5.04 -12.02 -6.38
CA TYR A 86 5.11 -12.95 -5.27
C TYR A 86 4.70 -14.35 -5.73
N SER A 87 5.44 -15.37 -5.28
CA SER A 87 5.14 -16.77 -5.59
C SER A 87 4.60 -17.46 -4.34
N ASP A 88 3.32 -17.81 -4.36
CA ASP A 88 2.71 -18.63 -3.32
C ASP A 88 2.87 -20.10 -3.67
N THR A 89 3.57 -20.86 -2.82
CA THR A 89 3.67 -22.33 -2.90
C THR A 89 2.96 -23.02 -1.73
N THR A 90 2.40 -22.23 -0.80
CA THR A 90 1.89 -22.71 0.49
C THR A 90 0.39 -22.96 0.42
N LEU A 91 -0.40 -21.92 0.12
CA LEU A 91 -1.85 -22.03 0.00
C LEU A 91 -2.18 -22.86 -1.24
N ILE A 92 -1.66 -22.47 -2.41
CA ILE A 92 -1.94 -23.20 -3.65
C ILE A 92 -1.40 -24.64 -3.67
N GLY A 93 -0.32 -24.89 -2.92
CA GLY A 93 0.30 -26.22 -2.81
C GLY A 93 -0.56 -27.20 -2.00
N THR A 94 -1.46 -26.67 -1.16
CA THR A 94 -2.34 -27.45 -0.27
C THR A 94 -3.83 -27.30 -0.59
N ALA A 95 -4.22 -26.26 -1.32
CA ALA A 95 -5.60 -26.02 -1.72
C ALA A 95 -6.07 -27.05 -2.76
N THR A 96 -7.19 -27.70 -2.46
CA THR A 96 -7.87 -28.64 -3.37
C THR A 96 -9.01 -27.99 -4.16
N GLY A 97 -9.10 -26.65 -4.13
CA GLY A 97 -10.18 -25.88 -4.74
C GLY A 97 -9.75 -24.47 -5.10
N THR A 98 -10.72 -23.57 -5.20
CA THR A 98 -10.50 -22.16 -5.55
C THR A 98 -9.63 -21.46 -4.51
N ALA A 99 -8.65 -20.70 -4.99
CA ALA A 99 -7.84 -19.82 -4.17
C ALA A 99 -8.21 -18.36 -4.44
N TYR A 100 -8.37 -17.58 -3.38
CA TYR A 100 -8.67 -16.17 -3.43
C TYR A 100 -7.46 -15.38 -2.94
N TYR A 101 -7.07 -14.36 -3.69
CA TYR A 101 -5.95 -13.51 -3.36
C TYR A 101 -6.34 -12.04 -3.36
N ARG A 102 -5.71 -11.28 -2.47
CA ARG A 102 -5.77 -9.81 -2.45
C ARG A 102 -4.47 -9.23 -1.94
N LEU A 103 -4.24 -7.98 -2.29
CA LEU A 103 -3.19 -7.16 -1.69
C LEU A 103 -3.80 -6.33 -0.57
N GLN A 104 -3.12 -6.30 0.56
CA GLN A 104 -3.29 -5.29 1.58
C GLN A 104 -2.12 -4.31 1.46
N GLN A 105 -2.38 -3.13 0.94
CA GLN A 105 -1.44 -2.02 0.86
C GLN A 105 -1.39 -1.31 2.21
N VAL A 106 -0.19 -1.09 2.75
CA VAL A 106 0.01 -0.44 4.06
C VAL A 106 0.90 0.79 3.89
N ASP A 107 0.39 1.96 4.29
CA ASP A 107 1.14 3.21 4.33
C ASP A 107 2.07 3.26 5.56
N ALA A 108 3.07 4.13 5.53
CA ALA A 108 4.00 4.36 6.65
C ALA A 108 3.32 4.83 7.95
N ASN A 109 2.10 5.38 7.85
CA ASN A 109 1.26 5.76 9.00
C ASN A 109 0.31 4.64 9.44
N GLY A 110 0.40 3.45 8.85
CA GLY A 110 -0.45 2.29 9.15
C GLY A 110 -1.81 2.29 8.47
N LYS A 111 -2.14 3.27 7.61
CA LYS A 111 -3.36 3.24 6.80
C LYS A 111 -3.34 2.03 5.86
N VAL A 112 -4.48 1.36 5.74
CA VAL A 112 -4.64 0.15 4.94
C VAL A 112 -5.62 0.37 3.80
N THR A 113 -5.27 -0.12 2.62
CA THR A 113 -6.15 -0.20 1.44
C THR A 113 -6.08 -1.62 0.85
N TYR A 114 -7.20 -2.15 0.37
CA TYR A 114 -7.24 -3.48 -0.26
C TYR A 114 -7.41 -3.39 -1.78
N SER A 115 -6.76 -4.29 -2.51
CA SER A 115 -7.05 -4.51 -3.93
C SER A 115 -8.41 -5.19 -4.12
N PRO A 116 -8.96 -5.18 -5.35
CA PRO A 116 -9.96 -6.15 -5.75
C PRO A 116 -9.46 -7.59 -5.54
N LEU A 117 -10.40 -8.51 -5.30
CA LEU A 117 -10.09 -9.94 -5.21
C LEU A 117 -9.66 -10.49 -6.57
N ARG A 118 -8.73 -11.45 -6.53
CA ARG A 118 -8.40 -12.32 -7.66
C ARG A 118 -8.67 -13.76 -7.29
N VAL A 119 -9.31 -14.46 -8.20
CA VAL A 119 -9.74 -15.84 -8.04
C VAL A 119 -8.86 -16.69 -8.95
N LEU A 120 -8.34 -17.78 -8.40
CA LEU A 120 -7.52 -18.76 -9.10
C LEU A 120 -8.11 -20.17 -8.97
#